data_AF-A0A7C7WUS8-F1
#
_entry.id   AF-A0A7C7WUS8-F1
#
_cell.length_a   1.000
_cell.length_b   1.000
_cell.length_c   1.000
_cell.angle_alpha   90.00
_cell.angle_beta   90.00
_cell.angle_gamma   90.00
#
_symmetry.space_group_name_H-M   'P 1'
#
loop_
_entity.id
_entity.type
_entity.pdbx_description
1 polymer ?
#
loop_
_entity_poly.entity_id
_entity_poly.type
_entity_poly.pdbx_seq_one_letter_code
_entity_poly.pdbx_strand_id
1 'polypeptide(L)'
;MNHDFYDLDFERGIAAFSFIDRKAEVRLNLGLVTKPPKAIQALCEKYHNVMIGIESAGIDQERMDQICNSMKLECTNNSVDVLIAKGNRPFASSWYVVGDIPRLLVMAENGTMKAPFTEMVHEQIWRAHQVLSDTNKQR
;
A
#
# COMPACT_ATOMS: atom_id res chain seq x y z
N MET A 1 20.94 -0.58 16.49
CA MET A 1 20.17 -0.33 15.25
C MET A 1 19.01 -1.32 15.26
N ASN A 2 17.82 -0.85 15.62
CA ASN A 2 16.64 -1.72 15.64
C ASN A 2 16.16 -1.90 14.19
N HIS A 3 16.35 -3.10 13.66
CA HIS A 3 15.54 -3.54 12.54
C HIS A 3 14.14 -3.74 13.11
N ASP A 4 13.26 -2.75 12.92
CA ASP A 4 11.85 -2.90 13.21
C ASP A 4 11.24 -3.89 12.21
N PHE A 5 11.43 -5.18 12.49
CA PHE A 5 10.59 -6.23 11.98
C PHE A 5 9.26 -6.08 12.69
N TYR A 6 8.40 -5.23 12.14
CA TYR A 6 7.02 -5.25 12.54
C TYR A 6 6.46 -6.59 12.05
N ASP A 7 6.05 -7.45 12.98
CA ASP A 7 5.15 -8.58 12.69
C ASP A 7 3.79 -8.00 12.26
N LEU A 8 3.76 -7.50 11.03
CA LEU A 8 2.58 -6.90 10.45
C LEU A 8 1.76 -8.03 9.85
N ASP A 9 1.03 -8.71 10.73
CA ASP A 9 -0.03 -9.64 10.35
C ASP A 9 -1.25 -8.82 9.85
N PHE A 10 -1.00 -8.04 8.78
CA PHE A 10 -1.94 -7.14 8.11
C PHE A 10 -3.11 -7.87 7.43
N GLU A 11 -3.14 -9.20 7.51
CA GLU A 11 -4.17 -10.05 6.92
C GLU A 11 -5.59 -9.77 7.40
N ARG A 12 -5.76 -9.00 8.47
CA ARG A 12 -7.07 -8.53 8.92
C ARG A 12 -7.65 -7.40 8.06
N GLY A 13 -6.93 -6.99 7.01
CA GLY A 13 -7.45 -6.17 5.93
C GLY A 13 -8.38 -6.97 5.03
N ILE A 14 -9.67 -6.66 5.01
CA ILE A 14 -10.59 -7.25 4.02
C ILE A 14 -10.46 -6.45 2.72
N ALA A 15 -10.01 -7.11 1.64
CA ALA A 15 -9.97 -6.51 0.32
C ALA A 15 -11.39 -6.35 -0.23
N ALA A 16 -11.78 -5.11 -0.54
CA ALA A 16 -13.06 -4.78 -1.16
C ALA A 16 -12.92 -4.59 -2.67
N PHE A 17 -11.76 -4.13 -3.13
CA PHE A 17 -11.45 -3.90 -4.53
C PHE A 17 -10.18 -4.65 -4.91
N SER A 18 -10.17 -5.28 -6.08
CA SER A 18 -8.99 -5.94 -6.64
C SER A 18 -8.89 -5.65 -8.12
N PHE A 19 -7.71 -5.28 -8.58
CA PHE A 19 -7.42 -5.08 -10.00
C PHE A 19 -5.98 -5.48 -10.32
N ILE A 20 -5.73 -5.76 -11.60
CA ILE A 20 -4.44 -6.21 -12.11
C ILE A 20 -3.90 -5.16 -13.06
N ASP A 21 -2.73 -4.63 -12.75
CA ASP A 21 -1.94 -3.88 -13.72
C ASP A 21 -1.13 -4.87 -14.55
N ARG A 22 -1.63 -5.16 -15.75
CA ARG A 22 -0.98 -6.12 -16.66
C ARG A 22 0.36 -5.60 -17.21
N LYS A 23 0.58 -4.28 -17.23
CA LYS A 23 1.80 -3.68 -17.77
C LYS A 23 2.92 -3.70 -16.73
N ALA A 24 2.58 -3.44 -15.47
CA ALA A 24 3.52 -3.58 -14.35
C ALA A 24 3.60 -5.01 -13.80
N GLU A 25 2.72 -5.92 -14.25
CA GLU A 25 2.63 -7.31 -13.83
C GLU A 25 2.42 -7.47 -12.32
N VAL A 26 1.55 -6.61 -11.76
CA VAL A 26 1.17 -6.61 -10.34
C VAL A 26 -0.33 -6.69 -10.16
N ARG A 27 -0.75 -7.28 -9.03
CA ARG A 27 -2.11 -7.21 -8.51
C ARG A 27 -2.15 -6.23 -7.35
N LEU A 28 -3.20 -5.41 -7.33
CA LEU A 28 -3.47 -4.44 -6.28
C LEU A 28 -4.79 -4.80 -5.62
N ASN A 29 -4.77 -4.91 -4.30
CA ASN A 29 -5.93 -5.20 -3.46
C ASN A 29 -6.13 -4.03 -2.49
N LEU A 30 -7.27 -3.35 -2.55
CA LEU A 30 -7.60 -2.28 -1.61
C LEU A 30 -8.62 -2.74 -0.60
N GLY A 31 -8.40 -2.40 0.66
CA GLY A 31 -9.22 -2.84 1.78
C GLY A 31 -9.16 -1.95 3.00
N LEU A 32 -9.95 -2.32 4.01
CA LEU A 32 -9.95 -1.67 5.32
C LEU A 32 -9.21 -2.50 6.36
N VAL A 33 -8.30 -1.86 7.10
CA VAL A 33 -7.60 -2.44 8.24
C VAL A 33 -8.52 -2.39 9.46
N THR A 34 -8.98 -3.55 9.92
CA THR A 34 -9.96 -3.62 11.02
C THR A 34 -9.34 -3.61 12.41
N LYS A 35 -8.09 -4.07 12.54
CA LYS A 35 -7.36 -4.18 13.83
C LYS A 35 -5.87 -3.92 13.60
N PRO A 36 -5.45 -2.66 13.35
CA PRO A 36 -4.05 -2.35 13.10
C PRO A 36 -3.19 -2.64 14.35
N PRO A 37 -1.93 -3.09 14.17
CA PRO A 37 -0.96 -3.12 15.25
C PRO A 37 -0.82 -1.75 15.93
N LYS A 38 -0.59 -1.74 17.26
CA LYS A 38 -0.50 -0.50 18.06
C LYS A 38 0.49 0.52 17.49
N ALA A 39 1.61 0.04 16.95
CA ALA A 39 2.67 0.90 16.39
C ALA A 39 2.20 1.78 15.23
N ILE A 40 1.13 1.37 14.52
CA ILE A 40 0.65 2.04 13.30
C ILE A 40 -0.82 2.44 13.41
N GLN A 41 -1.44 2.22 14.56
CA GLN A 41 -2.85 2.48 14.78
C GLN A 41 -3.20 3.95 14.53
N ALA A 42 -2.42 4.88 15.07
CA ALA A 42 -2.62 6.31 14.86
C ALA A 42 -2.52 6.72 13.37
N LEU A 43 -1.60 6.12 12.63
CA LEU A 43 -1.47 6.33 11.19
C LEU A 43 -2.72 5.83 10.45
N CYS A 44 -3.16 4.61 10.77
CA CYS A 44 -4.35 4.03 10.16
C CYS A 44 -5.59 4.90 10.44
N GLU A 45 -5.82 5.29 11.70
CA GLU A 45 -6.96 6.13 12.09
C GLU A 45 -6.93 7.49 11.39
N LYS A 46 -5.76 8.14 11.31
CA LYS A 46 -5.56 9.41 10.60
C LYS A 46 -5.94 9.32 9.12
N TYR A 47 -5.64 8.19 8.47
CA TYR A 47 -5.88 7.95 7.04
C TYR A 47 -6.99 6.92 6.78
N HIS A 48 -8.02 6.90 7.63
CA HIS A 48 -9.27 6.17 7.43
C HIS A 48 -9.15 4.64 7.29
N ASN A 49 -8.07 4.06 7.83
CA ASN A 49 -7.77 2.63 7.85
C ASN A 49 -7.71 2.00 6.45
N VAL A 50 -7.44 2.78 5.39
CA VAL A 50 -7.34 2.24 4.04
C VAL A 50 -5.94 1.67 3.82
N MET A 51 -5.89 0.49 3.17
CA MET A 51 -4.67 -0.23 2.83
C MET A 51 -4.66 -0.59 1.34
N ILE A 52 -3.47 -0.59 0.75
CA ILE A 52 -3.18 -1.24 -0.52
C ILE A 52 -2.27 -2.44 -0.26
N GLY A 53 -2.70 -3.62 -0.68
CA GLY A 53 -1.86 -4.80 -0.86
C GLY A 53 -1.36 -4.88 -2.31
N ILE A 54 -0.08 -5.16 -2.49
CA ILE A 54 0.61 -5.24 -3.77
C ILE A 54 1.21 -6.64 -3.88
N GLU A 55 0.82 -7.38 -4.91
CA GLU A 55 1.24 -8.77 -5.11
C GLU A 55 1.80 -8.93 -6.52
N SER A 56 2.78 -9.83 -6.68
CA SER A 56 3.25 -10.17 -8.01
C SER A 56 2.13 -10.87 -8.80
N ALA A 57 1.97 -10.47 -10.06
CA ALA A 57 1.14 -11.12 -11.05
C ALA A 57 1.94 -11.50 -12.32
N GLY A 58 3.27 -11.57 -12.22
CA GLY A 58 4.17 -11.87 -13.34
C GLY A 58 5.58 -11.30 -13.16
N ILE A 59 5.73 -10.27 -12.32
CA ILE A 59 7.04 -9.71 -11.95
C ILE A 59 7.76 -10.61 -10.93
N ASP A 60 9.08 -10.75 -11.05
CA ASP A 60 9.86 -11.49 -10.07
C ASP A 60 9.87 -10.79 -8.69
N GLN A 61 10.00 -11.59 -7.63
CA GLN A 61 9.93 -11.07 -6.26
C GLN A 61 11.06 -10.10 -5.95
N GLU A 62 12.26 -10.35 -6.47
CA GLU A 62 13.43 -9.50 -6.22
C GLU A 62 13.20 -8.10 -6.77
N ARG A 63 12.69 -8.01 -8.00
CA ARG A 63 12.33 -6.75 -8.65
C ARG A 63 11.18 -6.05 -7.93
N MET A 64 10.16 -6.78 -7.49
CA MET A 64 9.09 -6.18 -6.68
C MET A 64 9.64 -5.61 -5.37
N ASP A 65 10.51 -6.36 -4.68
CA ASP A 65 11.16 -5.91 -3.45
C ASP A 65 12.01 -4.65 -3.70
N GLN A 66 12.76 -4.60 -4.81
CA GLN A 66 13.55 -3.41 -5.19
C GLN A 66 12.67 -2.18 -5.44
N ILE A 67 11.56 -2.34 -6.15
CA ILE A 67 10.64 -1.22 -6.45
C ILE A 67 9.96 -0.73 -5.17
N CYS A 68 9.41 -1.63 -4.36
CA CYS A 68 8.73 -1.25 -3.12
C CYS A 68 9.68 -0.64 -2.08
N ASN A 69 10.93 -1.12 -1.99
CA ASN A 69 11.95 -0.48 -1.16
C ASN A 69 12.33 0.91 -1.67
N SER A 70 12.43 1.08 -2.99
CA SER A 70 12.71 2.40 -3.60
C SER A 70 11.57 3.38 -3.30
N MET A 71 10.31 2.95 -3.47
CA MET A 71 9.11 3.71 -3.12
C MET A 71 9.12 4.10 -1.64
N LYS A 72 9.48 3.17 -0.74
CA LYS A 72 9.61 3.41 0.70
C LYS A 72 10.64 4.49 1.02
N LEU A 73 11.82 4.42 0.41
CA LEU A 73 12.89 5.39 0.60
C LEU A 73 12.47 6.78 0.10
N GLU A 74 11.84 6.85 -1.06
CA GLU A 74 11.33 8.11 -1.63
C GLU A 74 10.24 8.73 -0.76
N CYS A 75 9.30 7.94 -0.24
CA CYS A 75 8.30 8.42 0.72
C CYS A 75 8.94 9.00 1.98
N THR A 76 9.97 8.32 2.50
CA THR A 76 10.72 8.76 3.68
C THR A 76 11.42 10.10 3.40
N ASN A 77 12.12 10.21 2.27
CA ASN A 77 12.84 11.42 1.88
C ASN A 77 11.92 12.62 1.64
N ASN A 78 10.71 12.38 1.14
CA ASN A 78 9.72 13.41 0.86
C ASN A 78 8.76 13.68 2.03
N SER A 79 9.01 13.08 3.21
CA SER A 79 8.15 13.21 4.41
C SER A 79 6.68 12.92 4.09
N VAL A 80 6.44 11.87 3.31
CA VAL A 80 5.10 11.35 3.04
C VAL A 80 4.74 10.43 4.20
N ASP A 81 3.61 10.69 4.84
CA ASP A 81 3.15 9.94 6.01
C ASP A 81 2.51 8.61 5.56
N VAL A 82 3.36 7.70 5.08
CA VAL A 82 2.99 6.36 4.62
C VAL A 82 3.95 5.32 5.20
N LEU A 83 3.38 4.18 5.58
CA LEU A 83 4.10 2.98 5.91
C LEU A 83 4.06 2.04 4.70
N ILE A 84 5.25 1.62 4.26
CA ILE A 84 5.43 0.59 3.24
C ILE A 84 6.21 -0.57 3.85
N ALA A 85 5.61 -1.75 3.85
CA ALA A 85 6.18 -2.92 4.50
C ALA A 85 5.86 -4.21 3.74
N LYS A 86 6.80 -5.16 3.81
CA LYS A 86 6.60 -6.51 3.27
C LYS A 86 5.85 -7.36 4.28
N GLY A 87 4.93 -8.21 3.81
CA GLY A 87 4.26 -9.20 4.64
C GLY A 87 5.25 -10.20 5.23
N ASN A 88 4.97 -10.68 6.45
CA ASN A 88 5.80 -11.63 7.19
C ASN A 88 5.41 -13.10 6.96
N ARG A 89 4.48 -13.38 6.04
CA ARG A 89 3.96 -14.73 5.86
C ARG A 89 4.91 -15.60 5.04
N PRO A 90 5.13 -16.86 5.46
CA PRO A 90 5.74 -17.85 4.60
C PRO A 90 4.89 -17.97 3.34
N PHE A 91 5.50 -17.84 2.16
CA PHE A 91 4.85 -18.00 0.84
C PHE A 91 3.90 -16.87 0.40
N ALA A 92 3.60 -15.87 1.23
CA ALA A 92 2.88 -14.67 0.79
C ALA A 92 3.87 -13.53 0.55
N SER A 93 4.06 -13.24 -0.74
CA SER A 93 5.06 -12.31 -1.26
C SER A 93 4.59 -10.85 -1.31
N SER A 94 3.54 -10.52 -0.55
CA SER A 94 2.79 -9.27 -0.71
C SER A 94 3.46 -8.11 0.03
N TRP A 95 3.38 -6.92 -0.57
CA TRP A 95 3.74 -5.65 0.03
C TRP A 95 2.49 -4.88 0.42
N TYR A 96 2.58 -4.10 1.49
CA TYR A 96 1.47 -3.33 2.03
C TYR A 96 1.83 -1.86 2.11
N VAL A 97 0.86 -1.01 1.77
CA VAL A 97 0.93 0.45 1.86
C VAL A 97 -0.23 0.96 2.69
N VAL A 98 0.05 1.76 3.71
CA VAL A 98 -0.94 2.38 4.60
C VAL A 98 -0.52 3.82 4.91
N GLY A 99 -1.46 4.76 4.93
CA GLY A 99 -1.19 6.17 5.25
C GLY A 99 -1.77 7.10 4.19
N ASP A 100 -1.04 8.16 3.84
CA ASP A 100 -1.43 9.16 2.83
C ASP A 100 -1.37 8.64 1.39
N ILE A 101 -2.26 7.69 1.06
CA ILE A 101 -2.43 7.11 -0.28
C ILE A 101 -2.71 8.20 -1.34
N PRO A 102 -3.60 9.19 -1.10
CA PRO A 102 -3.82 10.27 -2.06
C PRO A 102 -2.54 11.00 -2.45
N ARG A 103 -1.71 11.39 -1.48
CA ARG A 103 -0.44 12.06 -1.76
C ARG A 103 0.55 11.15 -2.48
N LEU A 104 0.60 9.86 -2.12
CA LEU A 104 1.43 8.87 -2.81
C LEU A 104 1.05 8.76 -4.29
N LEU A 105 -0.25 8.71 -4.61
CA LEU A 105 -0.74 8.66 -5.99
C LEU A 105 -0.38 9.91 -6.79
N VAL A 106 -0.55 11.10 -6.20
CA VAL A 106 -0.15 12.37 -6.83
C VAL A 106 1.34 12.39 -7.12
N MET A 107 2.17 11.88 -6.22
CA MET A 107 3.62 11.83 -6.43
C MET A 107 4.02 10.85 -7.53
N ALA A 108 3.37 9.68 -7.58
CA ALA A 108 3.57 8.68 -8.62
C ALA A 108 3.16 9.22 -10.00
N GLU A 109 2.00 9.88 -10.08
CA GLU A 109 1.49 10.48 -11.32
C GLU A 109 2.38 11.61 -11.85
N ASN A 110 2.94 12.42 -10.95
CA ASN A 110 3.87 13.49 -11.32
C ASN A 110 5.30 12.97 -11.59
N GLY A 111 5.54 11.66 -11.54
CA GLY A 111 6.86 11.06 -11.76
C GLY A 111 7.91 11.41 -10.69
N THR A 112 7.48 11.93 -9.54
CA THR A 112 8.34 12.29 -8.41
C THR A 112 8.60 11.11 -7.46
N MET A 113 7.89 10.00 -7.69
CA MET A 113 8.07 8.73 -7.00
C MET A 113 7.89 7.55 -7.96
N LYS A 114 8.69 6.50 -7.80
CA LYS A 114 8.49 5.22 -8.48
C LYS A 114 7.48 4.36 -7.74
N ALA A 115 6.33 4.11 -8.36
CA ALA A 115 5.34 3.13 -7.88
C ALA A 115 5.52 1.78 -8.58
N PRO A 116 5.14 0.64 -7.94
CA PRO A 116 5.13 -0.68 -8.55
C PRO A 116 3.96 -0.91 -9.52
N PHE A 117 3.22 0.15 -9.85
CA PHE A 117 2.07 0.13 -10.74
C PHE A 117 2.12 1.35 -11.67
N THR A 118 1.41 1.27 -12.78
CA THR A 118 1.37 2.30 -13.81
C THR A 118 0.23 3.29 -13.59
N GLU A 119 0.29 4.43 -14.27
CA GLU A 119 -0.76 5.46 -14.26
C GLU A 119 -2.16 4.90 -14.60
N MET A 120 -2.24 3.81 -15.37
CA MET A 120 -3.51 3.20 -15.81
C MET A 120 -4.41 2.79 -14.63
N VAL A 121 -3.82 2.44 -13.50
CA VAL A 121 -4.58 2.01 -12.32
C VAL A 121 -4.74 3.11 -11.27
N HIS A 122 -4.15 4.30 -11.46
CA HIS A 122 -4.21 5.39 -10.48
C HIS A 122 -5.64 5.82 -10.19
N GLU A 123 -6.45 6.05 -11.23
CA GLU A 123 -7.85 6.45 -11.07
C GLU A 123 -8.67 5.38 -10.34
N GLN A 124 -8.35 4.10 -10.57
CA GLN A 124 -9.01 2.97 -9.91
C GLN A 124 -8.66 2.93 -8.42
N ILE A 125 -7.37 3.09 -8.07
CA ILE A 125 -6.89 3.19 -6.68
C ILE A 125 -7.57 4.38 -6.00
N TRP A 126 -7.60 5.55 -6.65
CA TRP A 126 -8.19 6.77 -6.10
C TRP A 126 -9.69 6.61 -5.79
N ARG A 127 -10.48 6.12 -6.74
CA ARG A 127 -11.92 5.90 -6.56
C ARG A 127 -12.19 4.87 -5.46
N ALA A 128 -11.47 3.74 -5.46
CA ALA A 128 -11.62 2.72 -4.44
C ALA A 128 -11.24 3.27 -3.04
N HIS A 129 -10.17 4.06 -2.94
CA HIS A 129 -9.78 4.73 -1.70
C HIS A 129 -10.87 5.69 -1.19
N GLN A 130 -11.49 6.48 -2.06
CA GLN A 130 -12.59 7.38 -1.69
C GLN A 130 -13.78 6.61 -1.12
N VAL A 131 -14.24 5.57 -1.81
CA VAL A 131 -15.37 4.74 -1.35
C VAL A 131 -15.08 4.11 0.01
N LEU A 132 -13.88 3.57 0.21
CA LEU A 132 -13.48 2.97 1.49
C LEU A 132 -13.38 4.00 2.61
N SER A 133 -12.80 5.17 2.33
CA SER A 133 -12.67 6.27 3.29
C SER A 133 -14.05 6.76 3.76
N ASP A 134 -14.99 6.93 2.84
CA ASP A 134 -16.34 7.41 3.16
C ASP A 134 -17.14 6.34 3.91
N THR A 135 -16.99 5.07 3.54
CA THR A 135 -17.57 3.94 4.28
C THR A 135 -17.08 3.92 5.72
N ASN A 136 -15.80 4.18 5.97
CA ASN A 136 -15.22 4.16 7.31
C ASN A 136 -15.62 5.38 8.15
N LYS A 137 -15.86 6.56 7.54
CA LYS A 137 -16.35 7.77 8.24
C LYS A 137 -17.79 7.65 8.76
N GLN A 138 -18.59 6.76 8.18
CA GLN A 138 -19.99 6.55 8.55
C GLN A 138 -20.19 5.54 9.69
N ARG A 139 -19.11 4.92 10.20
CA ARG A 139 -19.12 3.95 11.31
C ARG A 139 -18.74 4.62 12.62
#